data_AF-D8M365-F1
#
_entry.id   AF-D8M365-F1
#
_cell.length_a   1.000
_cell.length_b   1.000
_cell.length_c   1.000
_cell.angle_alpha   90.00
_cell.angle_beta   90.00
_cell.angle_gamma   90.00
#
_symmetry.space_group_name_H-M   'P 1'
#
loop_
_entity.id
_entity.type
_entity.pdbx_description
1 polymer ?
#
loop_
_entity_poly.entity_id
_entity_poly.type
_entity_poly.pdbx_seq_one_letter_code
_entity_poly.pdbx_strand_id
1 'polypeptide(L)'
;MVKFVQMVSTECIADYPDKNLPALFIYNKGNIVKQITTLRELGGRKVNTSIVEWVLQEAGIIETDLEEDPRNLIRTNVYRL
;
A
#
# COMPACT_ATOMS: atom_id res chain seq x y z
N MET A 1 -10.70 14.39 -5.20
CA MET A 1 -9.35 14.89 -4.85
C MET A 1 -8.78 13.96 -3.80
N VAL A 2 -7.61 13.38 -4.05
CA VAL A 2 -6.91 12.52 -3.08
C VAL A 2 -5.83 13.34 -2.38
N LYS A 3 -5.71 13.20 -1.06
CA LYS A 3 -4.70 13.89 -0.26
C LYS A 3 -3.67 12.87 0.22
N PHE A 4 -2.42 13.05 -0.19
CA PHE A 4 -1.30 12.26 0.29
C PHE A 4 -0.56 13.00 1.40
N VAL A 5 -0.27 12.30 2.50
CA VAL A 5 0.49 12.82 3.63
C VAL A 5 1.45 11.75 4.12
N GLN A 6 2.53 12.16 4.77
CA GLN A 6 3.47 11.28 5.47
C GLN A 6 3.81 11.87 6.83
N MET A 7 4.17 11.02 7.78
CA MET A 7 4.61 11.42 9.12
C MET A 7 5.46 10.32 9.75
N VAL A 8 6.25 10.67 10.77
CA VAL A 8 6.97 9.69 11.58
C VAL A 8 5.98 8.94 12.46
N SER A 9 6.07 7.61 12.50
CA SER A 9 5.09 6.75 13.18
C SER A 9 4.89 7.10 14.65
N THR A 10 5.99 7.37 15.37
CA THR A 10 6.01 7.70 16.79
C THR A 10 5.47 9.09 17.11
N GLU A 11 5.42 10.00 16.14
CA GLU A 11 4.76 11.31 16.28
C GLU A 11 3.23 11.21 16.13
N CYS A 12 2.75 10.15 15.45
CA CYS A 12 1.33 9.88 15.26
C CYS A 12 0.75 9.04 16.40
N ILE A 13 1.44 7.95 16.74
CA ILE A 13 1.02 6.96 17.73
C ILE A 13 2.23 6.67 18.60
N ALA A 14 2.14 7.02 19.89
CA ALA A 14 3.19 6.72 20.86
C ALA A 14 3.52 5.22 20.82
N ASP A 15 4.81 4.89 20.77
CA ASP A 15 5.33 3.52 20.74
C ASP A 15 4.78 2.64 19.60
N TYR A 16 4.46 3.24 18.44
CA TYR A 16 4.04 2.45 17.27
C TYR A 16 5.12 1.43 16.87
N PRO A 17 4.81 0.13 16.73
CA PRO A 17 5.83 -0.90 16.55
C PRO A 17 6.57 -0.78 15.21
N ASP A 18 7.91 -0.70 15.25
CA ASP A 18 8.75 -0.64 14.05
C ASP A 18 8.53 -1.82 13.09
N LYS A 19 8.22 -3.01 13.61
CA LYS A 19 7.92 -4.21 12.82
C LYS A 19 6.71 -4.06 11.89
N ASN A 20 5.84 -3.09 12.15
CA ASN A 20 4.66 -2.80 11.33
C ASN A 20 4.98 -1.78 10.21
N LEU A 21 6.19 -1.22 10.20
CA LEU A 21 6.61 -0.22 9.21
C LEU A 21 7.22 -0.85 7.95
N PRO A 22 7.17 -0.13 6.81
CA PRO A 22 6.34 1.06 6.59
C PRO A 22 4.85 0.69 6.61
N ALA A 23 3.99 1.65 6.95
CA ALA A 23 2.55 1.44 7.02
C ALA A 23 1.81 2.47 6.15
N LEU A 24 0.74 2.04 5.51
CA LEU A 24 -0.14 2.87 4.68
C LEU A 24 -1.57 2.76 5.21
N PHE A 25 -2.14 3.91 5.57
CA PHE A 25 -3.49 4.03 6.09
C PHE A 25 -4.33 4.84 5.10
N ILE A 26 -5.43 4.26 4.65
CA ILE A 26 -6.33 4.87 3.67
C ILE A 26 -7.63 5.23 4.39
N TYR A 27 -7.98 6.51 4.38
CA TYR A 27 -9.20 7.03 4.99
C TYR A 27 -10.14 7.60 3.93
N ASN A 28 -11.45 7.37 4.12
CA ASN A 28 -12.50 7.98 3.32
C ASN A 28 -13.68 8.33 4.22
N LYS A 29 -14.14 9.59 4.17
CA LYS A 29 -15.25 10.12 4.99
C LYS A 29 -15.11 9.80 6.48
N GLY A 30 -13.89 9.97 7.03
CA GLY A 30 -13.59 9.72 8.44
C GLY A 30 -13.44 8.24 8.82
N ASN A 31 -13.73 7.32 7.91
CA ASN A 31 -13.59 5.88 8.16
C ASN A 31 -12.30 5.34 7.53
N ILE A 32 -11.75 4.31 8.16
CA ILE A 32 -10.61 3.61 7.62
C ILE A 32 -11.08 2.60 6.56
N VAL A 33 -10.56 2.75 5.33
CA VAL A 33 -10.90 1.89 4.20
C VAL A 33 -9.95 0.71 4.13
N LYS A 34 -8.65 0.97 4.32
CA LYS A 34 -7.62 -0.07 4.28
C LYS A 34 -6.44 0.31 5.15
N GLN A 35 -5.88 -0.69 5.82
CA GLN A 35 -4.65 -0.60 6.61
C GLN A 35 -3.68 -1.61 6.07
N ILE A 36 -2.51 -1.15 5.67
CA ILE A 36 -1.42 -2.00 5.21
C ILE A 36 -0.26 -1.77 6.14
N THR A 37 0.19 -2.84 6.78
CA THR A 37 1.40 -2.84 7.61
C THR A 37 2.47 -3.64 6.90
N THR A 38 3.71 -3.14 6.94
CA THR A 38 4.84 -3.62 6.13
C THR A 38 4.60 -3.51 4.60
N LEU A 39 5.63 -3.84 3.81
CA LEU A 39 5.52 -3.83 2.35
C LEU A 39 4.88 -5.08 1.75
N ARG A 40 4.47 -6.07 2.54
CA ARG A 40 4.09 -7.40 2.03
C ARG A 40 2.97 -7.34 0.98
N GLU A 41 1.92 -6.58 1.25
CA GLU A 41 0.78 -6.40 0.33
C GLU A 41 1.08 -5.48 -0.86
N LEU A 42 2.19 -4.74 -0.77
CA LEU A 42 2.69 -3.82 -1.80
C LEU A 42 3.82 -4.46 -2.65
N GLY A 43 3.94 -5.79 -2.68
CA GLY A 43 4.98 -6.48 -3.46
C GLY A 43 6.34 -6.58 -2.76
N GLY A 44 6.40 -6.32 -1.45
CA GLY A 44 7.62 -6.38 -0.65
C GLY A 44 8.65 -5.35 -1.10
N ARG A 45 9.92 -5.75 -1.16
CA ARG A 45 11.03 -4.88 -1.60
C ARG A 45 10.91 -4.40 -3.05
N LYS A 46 10.05 -5.02 -3.86
CA LYS A 46 9.79 -4.64 -5.26
C LYS A 46 8.63 -3.66 -5.41
N VAL A 47 8.14 -3.09 -4.30
CA VAL A 47 7.11 -2.05 -4.32
C VAL A 47 7.50 -0.92 -5.29
N ASN A 48 6.52 -0.45 -6.04
CA ASN A 48 6.64 0.69 -6.94
C ASN A 48 5.30 1.43 -7.02
N THR A 49 5.27 2.54 -7.76
CA THR A 49 4.10 3.40 -7.89
C THR A 49 2.91 2.67 -8.51
N SER A 50 3.10 1.83 -9.54
CA SER A 50 2.01 1.08 -10.16
C SER A 50 1.34 0.09 -9.20
N ILE A 51 2.12 -0.53 -8.30
CA ILE A 51 1.55 -1.41 -7.27
C ILE A 51 0.74 -0.61 -6.24
N VAL A 52 1.23 0.55 -5.83
CA VAL A 52 0.49 1.42 -4.90
C VAL A 52 -0.77 1.96 -5.56
N GLU A 53 -0.70 2.36 -6.83
CA GLU A 53 -1.83 2.79 -7.65
C GLU A 53 -2.90 1.71 -7.73
N TRP A 54 -2.52 0.48 -8.10
CA TRP A 54 -3.42 -0.66 -8.14
C TRP A 54 -4.12 -0.89 -6.80
N VAL A 55 -3.37 -0.85 -5.68
CA VAL A 55 -3.94 -1.04 -4.34
C VAL A 55 -4.90 0.09 -3.93
N LEU A 56 -4.62 1.32 -4.34
CA LEU A 56 -5.53 2.46 -4.12
C LEU A 56 -6.80 2.33 -4.96
N GLN A 57 -6.69 1.82 -6.19
CA GLN A 57 -7.85 1.51 -7.04
C GLN A 57 -8.68 0.35 -6.48
N GLU A 58 -8.06 -0.74 -6.00
CA GLU A 58 -8.74 -1.84 -5.30
C GLU A 58 -9.51 -1.35 -4.05
N ALA A 59 -9.01 -0.30 -3.41
CA ALA A 59 -9.66 0.36 -2.28
C ALA A 59 -10.73 1.39 -2.68
N GLY A 60 -10.98 1.58 -3.98
CA GLY A 60 -11.98 2.53 -4.51
C GLY A 60 -11.62 4.00 -4.32
N ILE A 61 -10.32 4.33 -4.24
CA ILE A 61 -9.84 5.70 -3.95
C ILE A 61 -9.51 6.47 -5.22
N ILE A 62 -8.99 5.78 -6.24
CA ILE A 62 -8.62 6.33 -7.54
C ILE A 62 -9.09 5.41 -8.65
N GLU A 63 -9.24 5.98 -9.84
CA GLU A 63 -9.30 5.21 -11.09
C GLU A 63 -7.86 4.94 -11.56
N THR A 64 -7.67 3.89 -12.37
CA THR A 64 -6.38 3.52 -12.97
C THR A 64 -6.60 3.03 -14.39
N ASP A 65 -5.62 3.28 -15.26
CA ASP A 65 -5.59 2.72 -16.61
C ASP A 65 -4.85 1.37 -16.66
N LEU A 66 -4.34 0.87 -15.53
CA LEU A 66 -3.72 -0.45 -15.44
C LEU A 66 -4.75 -1.53 -15.76
N GLU A 67 -4.43 -2.41 -16.71
CA GLU A 67 -5.31 -3.51 -17.13
C GLU A 67 -5.16 -4.76 -16.24
N GLU A 68 -4.02 -4.92 -15.56
CA GLU A 68 -3.72 -6.07 -14.71
C GLU A 68 -2.94 -5.69 -13.45
N ASP A 69 -3.02 -6.54 -12.42
CA ASP A 69 -2.30 -6.34 -11.16
C ASP A 69 -0.77 -6.46 -11.37
N PRO A 70 0.00 -5.38 -11.20
CA PRO A 70 1.46 -5.38 -11.42
C PRO A 70 2.21 -6.32 -10.46
N ARG A 71 1.59 -6.77 -9.37
CA ARG A 71 2.16 -7.78 -8.46
C ARG A 71 2.26 -9.16 -9.10
N ASN A 72 1.50 -9.44 -10.17
CA ASN A 72 1.54 -10.73 -10.87
C ASN A 72 2.91 -11.02 -11.49
N LEU A 73 3.60 -9.99 -11.98
CA LEU A 73 4.96 -10.07 -12.51
C LEU A 73 5.99 -10.46 -11.42
N ILE A 74 5.71 -10.11 -10.17
CA ILE A 74 6.58 -10.47 -9.03
C ILE A 74 6.35 -11.93 -8.65
N ARG A 75 5.08 -12.36 -8.58
CA ARG A 75 4.67 -13.71 -8.15
C ARG A 75 5.15 -14.79 -9.12
N THR A 76 5.09 -14.54 -10.43
CA THR A 76 5.54 -15.50 -11.47
C THR A 76 7.03 -15.83 -11.41
N ASN A 77 7.86 -14.93 -10.87
CA ASN A 77 9.29 -15.19 -10.70
C ASN A 77 9.63 -16.12 -9.53
N VAL A 78 8.70 -16.36 -8.61
CA VAL A 78 8.93 -17.22 -7.42
C VAL A 78 8.64 -18.69 -7.72
N TYR A 79 7.77 -18.99 -8.69
CA TYR A 79 7.41 -20.36 -9.10
C TYR A 79 8.31 -20.94 -10.21
N ARG A 80 9.36 -20.20 -10.62
CA ARG A 80 10.30 -20.62 -11.68
C ARG A 80 11.63 -21.15 -11.15
N LEU A 81 11.70 -21.49 -9.87
CA LEU A 81 12.83 -22.16 -9.21
C LEU A 81 12.43 -23.55 -8.75
#